data_AF-A0A6I1HFM0-F1
#
_entry.id   AF-A0A6I1HFM0-F1
#
_cell.length_a   1.000
_cell.length_b   1.000
_cell.length_c   1.000
_cell.angle_alpha   90.00
_cell.angle_beta   90.00
_cell.angle_gamma   90.00
#
_symmetry.space_group_name_H-M   'P 1'
#
loop_
_entity.id
_entity.type
_entity.pdbx_description
1 polymer ?
#
loop_
_entity_poly.entity_id
_entity_poly.type
_entity_poly.pdbx_seq_one_letter_code
_entity_poly.pdbx_strand_id
1 'polypeptide(L)'
;MLVSTLFAAGAASAAASAPLTLEVFNPGEAAIFPVASVLVAGKHDAVLIDAQFSRAEAQKLVEKIRASGKKLTTVYISHSDPDFYFGLDVIKAAFPQAKIVATPETVAEIRRKADAKVAYWGPILKDNAPHAIVIPDALKGKRISLEGQSLDIAGPTPARTYVWIPSIKAVVGGVVLFGNLHVWTADTQSLQSRQDWLKTLDGIAALKPVTVVPGHFKVGSPLTPDSIGFTRDYLVTFEAETAKAANSAALIEAMKQHYPKLGLDGALETSAKVAKGEMKW
;
A
#
# COMPACT_ATOMS: atom_id res chain seq x y z
N MET A 1 -47.53 52.53 14.53
CA MET A 1 -46.19 52.03 14.92
C MET A 1 -46.15 50.53 14.63
N LEU A 2 -45.54 50.10 13.53
CA LEU A 2 -45.25 48.70 13.27
C LEU A 2 -43.81 48.42 13.72
N VAL A 3 -43.64 47.45 14.62
CA VAL A 3 -42.33 46.95 15.04
C VAL A 3 -42.01 45.74 14.18
N SER A 4 -41.13 45.90 13.20
CA SER A 4 -40.59 44.79 12.40
C SER A 4 -39.44 44.14 13.15
N THR A 5 -39.62 42.90 13.57
CA THR A 5 -38.59 42.07 14.20
C THR A 5 -37.78 41.38 13.09
N LEU A 6 -36.50 41.75 12.93
CA LEU A 6 -35.58 41.01 12.07
C LEU A 6 -35.07 39.76 12.81
N PHE A 7 -35.37 38.59 12.26
CA PHE A 7 -34.68 37.36 12.62
C PHE A 7 -33.34 37.29 11.87
N ALA A 8 -32.24 37.42 12.60
CA ALA A 8 -30.91 37.13 12.08
C ALA A 8 -30.69 35.60 12.12
N ALA A 9 -30.77 34.94 10.96
CA ALA A 9 -30.34 33.56 10.82
C ALA A 9 -28.81 33.49 10.88
N GLY A 10 -28.26 33.06 12.01
CA GLY A 10 -26.84 32.78 12.14
C GLY A 10 -26.47 31.58 11.28
N ALA A 11 -25.67 31.80 10.23
CA ALA A 11 -25.03 30.72 9.51
C ALA A 11 -24.02 30.05 10.46
N ALA A 12 -24.33 28.83 10.90
CA ALA A 12 -23.37 28.01 11.63
C ALA A 12 -22.22 27.68 10.68
N SER A 13 -21.07 28.33 10.88
CA SER A 13 -19.83 27.95 10.21
C SER A 13 -19.50 26.52 10.63
N ALA A 14 -19.58 25.58 9.68
CA ALA A 14 -19.08 24.23 9.90
C ALA A 14 -17.57 24.36 10.16
N ALA A 15 -17.16 24.15 11.41
CA ALA A 15 -15.76 24.16 11.80
C ALA A 15 -15.00 23.19 10.88
N ALA A 16 -14.03 23.70 10.12
CA ALA A 16 -13.20 22.87 9.26
C ALA A 16 -12.51 21.82 10.14
N SER A 17 -12.69 20.54 9.80
CA SER A 17 -11.99 19.44 10.45
C SER A 17 -10.49 19.66 10.36
N ALA A 18 -9.75 19.41 11.45
CA ALA A 18 -8.29 19.50 11.45
C ALA A 18 -7.70 18.67 10.29
N PRO A 19 -6.59 19.10 9.68
CA PRO A 19 -5.98 18.34 8.58
C PRO A 19 -5.55 16.95 9.07
N LEU A 20 -5.79 15.92 8.26
CA LEU A 20 -5.26 14.58 8.51
C LEU A 20 -3.73 14.63 8.53
N THR A 21 -3.13 13.72 9.29
CA THR A 21 -1.68 13.53 9.32
C THR A 21 -1.33 12.11 8.92
N LEU A 22 -0.12 11.92 8.40
CA LEU A 22 0.40 10.61 7.99
C LEU A 22 1.59 10.25 8.87
N GLU A 23 1.48 9.15 9.60
CA GLU A 23 2.63 8.50 10.23
C GLU A 23 2.98 7.25 9.42
N VAL A 24 4.16 7.25 8.81
CA VAL A 24 4.62 6.16 7.95
C VAL A 24 5.55 5.25 8.71
N PHE A 25 5.25 3.95 8.70
CA PHE A 25 6.13 2.89 9.18
C PHE A 25 6.64 2.07 8.01
N ASN A 26 7.96 2.00 7.86
CA ASN A 26 8.62 1.09 6.95
C ASN A 26 9.81 0.45 7.70
N PRO A 27 9.88 -0.89 7.82
CA PRO A 27 10.94 -1.56 8.57
C PRO A 27 12.30 -1.56 7.86
N GLY A 28 12.35 -1.13 6.59
CA GLY A 28 13.57 -1.08 5.79
C GLY A 28 14.18 -2.47 5.58
N GLU A 29 15.52 -2.50 5.46
CA GLU A 29 16.29 -3.71 5.18
C GLU A 29 16.28 -4.73 6.34
N ALA A 30 15.72 -4.37 7.49
CA ALA A 30 15.50 -5.32 8.59
C ALA A 30 14.36 -6.33 8.30
N ALA A 31 13.48 -6.03 7.34
CA ALA A 31 12.40 -6.92 6.91
C ALA A 31 12.71 -7.57 5.55
N ILE A 32 12.10 -8.75 5.31
CA ILE A 32 12.16 -9.44 4.01
C ILE A 32 11.56 -8.55 2.90
N PHE A 33 10.44 -7.89 3.20
CA PHE A 33 9.82 -6.89 2.34
C PHE A 33 9.70 -5.56 3.10
N PRO A 34 10.32 -4.48 2.62
CA PRO A 34 10.21 -3.14 3.21
C PRO A 34 8.86 -2.51 2.82
N VAL A 35 7.77 -3.12 3.29
CA VAL A 35 6.40 -2.68 3.05
C VAL A 35 6.05 -1.50 3.96
N ALA A 36 5.34 -0.52 3.40
CA ALA A 36 4.87 0.64 4.13
C ALA A 36 3.52 0.35 4.79
N SER A 37 3.43 0.61 6.10
CA SER A 37 2.16 0.82 6.78
C SER A 37 1.98 2.31 7.05
N VAL A 38 0.78 2.83 6.82
CA VAL A 38 0.49 4.26 7.01
C VAL A 38 -0.66 4.43 7.99
N LEU A 39 -0.39 5.08 9.11
CA LEU A 39 -1.44 5.52 10.04
C LEU A 39 -1.92 6.90 9.62
N VAL A 40 -3.14 6.98 9.10
CA VAL A 40 -3.82 8.22 8.78
C VAL A 40 -4.58 8.66 10.02
N ALA A 41 -4.13 9.74 10.66
CA ALA A 41 -4.66 10.20 11.93
C ALA A 41 -5.48 11.48 11.77
N GLY A 42 -6.70 11.47 12.34
CA GLY A 42 -7.52 12.65 12.59
C GLY A 42 -7.23 13.23 13.98
N LYS A 43 -8.21 13.96 14.53
CA LYS A 43 -8.11 14.56 15.86
C LYS A 43 -8.14 13.51 16.97
N HIS A 44 -9.03 12.53 16.87
CA HIS A 44 -9.32 11.49 17.85
C HIS A 44 -9.12 10.08 17.29
N ASP A 45 -9.57 9.85 16.05
CA ASP A 45 -9.57 8.55 15.41
C ASP A 45 -8.41 8.41 14.41
N ALA A 46 -8.11 7.15 14.04
CA ALA A 46 -7.16 6.85 12.98
C ALA A 46 -7.61 5.66 12.11
N VAL A 47 -7.10 5.63 10.89
CA VAL A 47 -7.18 4.51 9.94
C VAL A 47 -5.78 4.01 9.64
N LEU A 48 -5.54 2.71 9.80
CA LEU A 48 -4.29 2.07 9.39
C LEU A 48 -4.44 1.55 7.96
N ILE A 49 -3.45 1.82 7.12
CA ILE A 49 -3.30 1.24 5.79
C ILE A 49 -2.16 0.22 5.85
N ASP A 50 -2.49 -1.04 5.57
CA ASP A 50 -1.60 -2.21 5.51
C ASP A 50 -0.95 -2.61 6.86
N ALA A 51 -0.74 -3.92 7.06
CA ALA A 51 -0.52 -4.51 8.38
C ALA A 51 0.83 -5.22 8.55
N GLN A 52 1.79 -4.96 7.65
CA GLN A 52 3.12 -5.57 7.65
C GLN A 52 3.12 -7.09 7.39
N PHE A 53 4.31 -7.59 7.06
CA PHE A 53 4.50 -8.99 6.66
C PHE A 53 4.70 -9.96 7.82
N SER A 54 5.41 -9.54 8.86
CA SER A 54 5.86 -10.42 9.93
C SER A 54 5.23 -10.01 11.26
N ARG A 55 5.04 -10.97 12.16
CA ARG A 55 4.52 -10.69 13.51
C ARG A 55 5.39 -9.70 14.28
N ALA A 56 6.72 -9.80 14.15
CA ALA A 56 7.63 -8.86 14.81
C ALA A 56 7.46 -7.42 14.32
N GLU A 57 7.35 -7.20 13.00
CA GLU A 57 7.11 -5.85 12.47
C GLU A 57 5.70 -5.35 12.79
N ALA A 58 4.70 -6.24 12.79
CA ALA A 58 3.35 -5.91 13.24
C ALA A 58 3.32 -5.50 14.73
N GLN A 59 4.12 -6.12 15.60
CA GLN A 59 4.21 -5.71 17.00
C GLN A 59 4.80 -4.30 17.15
N LYS A 60 5.85 -3.95 16.39
CA LYS A 60 6.39 -2.58 16.37
C LYS A 60 5.35 -1.58 15.85
N LEU A 61 4.56 -1.98 14.86
CA LEU A 61 3.45 -1.18 14.35
C LEU A 61 2.36 -0.97 15.41
N VAL A 62 2.02 -1.99 16.21
CA VAL A 62 1.10 -1.84 17.36
C VAL A 62 1.58 -0.77 18.32
N GLU A 63 2.88 -0.77 18.69
CA GLU A 63 3.41 0.24 19.60
C GLU A 63 3.35 1.65 19.02
N LYS A 64 3.57 1.81 17.71
CA LYS A 64 3.40 3.10 17.02
C LYS A 64 1.95 3.58 17.06
N ILE A 65 0.99 2.69 16.81
CA ILE A 65 -0.43 3.04 16.88
C ILE A 65 -0.81 3.44 18.30
N ARG A 66 -0.35 2.73 19.33
CA ARG A 66 -0.58 3.11 20.74
C ARG A 66 0.03 4.47 21.07
N ALA A 67 1.27 4.71 20.64
CA ALA A 67 1.97 5.96 20.89
C ALA A 67 1.29 7.17 20.25
N SER A 68 0.56 6.99 19.14
CA SER A 68 -0.22 8.07 18.51
C SER A 68 -1.34 8.64 19.41
N GLY A 69 -1.78 7.87 20.41
CA GLY A 69 -2.92 8.21 21.27
C GLY A 69 -4.27 8.22 20.55
N LYS A 70 -4.33 7.80 19.27
CA LYS A 70 -5.56 7.76 18.47
C LYS A 70 -6.32 6.47 18.68
N LYS A 71 -7.64 6.53 18.55
CA LYS A 71 -8.48 5.35 18.47
C LYS A 71 -8.40 4.77 17.06
N LEU A 72 -7.80 3.59 16.91
CA LEU A 72 -7.82 2.88 15.64
C LEU A 72 -9.25 2.39 15.35
N THR A 73 -9.88 2.94 14.31
CA THR A 73 -11.27 2.60 13.95
C THR A 73 -11.34 1.59 12.80
N THR A 74 -10.40 1.69 11.86
CA THR A 74 -10.38 0.90 10.64
C THR A 74 -8.94 0.53 10.27
N VAL A 75 -8.75 -0.71 9.82
CA VAL A 75 -7.56 -1.20 9.14
C VAL A 75 -7.97 -1.53 7.72
N TYR A 76 -7.35 -0.89 6.74
CA TYR A 76 -7.58 -1.15 5.32
C TYR A 76 -6.38 -1.89 4.72
N ILE A 77 -6.65 -3.03 4.08
CA ILE A 77 -5.66 -3.77 3.31
C ILE A 77 -5.79 -3.41 1.84
N SER A 78 -4.73 -2.83 1.30
CA SER A 78 -4.70 -2.26 -0.04
C SER A 78 -4.34 -3.28 -1.13
N HIS A 79 -3.68 -4.39 -0.77
CA HIS A 79 -3.26 -5.42 -1.73
C HIS A 79 -3.31 -6.84 -1.16
N SER A 80 -3.40 -7.84 -2.04
CA SER A 80 -3.59 -9.25 -1.67
C SER A 80 -2.30 -10.02 -1.38
N ASP A 81 -1.14 -9.38 -1.49
CA ASP A 81 0.14 -10.00 -1.17
C ASP A 81 0.37 -10.06 0.34
N PRO A 82 1.02 -11.13 0.84
CA PRO A 82 1.07 -11.45 2.26
C PRO A 82 1.73 -10.37 3.12
N ASP A 83 2.66 -9.61 2.55
CA ASP A 83 3.32 -8.49 3.21
C ASP A 83 2.39 -7.32 3.56
N PHE A 84 1.21 -7.26 2.96
CA PHE A 84 0.20 -6.27 3.29
C PHE A 84 -0.73 -6.71 4.44
N TYR A 85 -0.88 -8.02 4.70
CA TYR A 85 -1.94 -8.52 5.61
C TYR A 85 -1.54 -9.62 6.61
N PHE A 86 -0.36 -10.22 6.51
CA PHE A 86 0.04 -11.29 7.44
C PHE A 86 0.10 -10.83 8.89
N GLY A 87 0.52 -9.59 9.16
CA GLY A 87 0.53 -9.04 10.51
C GLY A 87 -0.85 -8.75 11.11
N LEU A 88 -1.95 -8.98 10.38
CA LEU A 88 -3.31 -8.70 10.87
C LEU A 88 -3.69 -9.48 12.13
N ASP A 89 -3.12 -10.66 12.38
CA ASP A 89 -3.41 -11.42 13.61
C ASP A 89 -2.95 -10.65 14.87
N VAL A 90 -1.77 -10.05 14.82
CA VAL A 90 -1.22 -9.17 15.86
C VAL A 90 -2.04 -7.88 15.97
N ILE A 91 -2.36 -7.23 14.85
CA ILE A 91 -3.15 -5.99 14.84
C ILE A 91 -4.55 -6.23 15.42
N LYS A 92 -5.22 -7.32 15.02
CA LYS A 92 -6.56 -7.69 15.51
C LYS A 92 -6.56 -7.99 16.99
N ALA A 93 -5.53 -8.67 17.49
CA ALA A 93 -5.41 -8.96 18.93
C ALA A 93 -5.22 -7.68 19.75
N ALA A 94 -4.44 -6.71 19.25
CA ALA A 94 -4.20 -5.44 19.93
C ALA A 94 -5.36 -4.44 19.85
N PHE A 95 -6.12 -4.46 18.74
CA PHE A 95 -7.21 -3.52 18.46
C PHE A 95 -8.50 -4.24 18.02
N PRO A 96 -9.12 -5.05 18.90
CA PRO A 96 -10.25 -5.91 18.52
C PRO A 96 -11.51 -5.17 18.08
N GLN A 97 -11.60 -3.87 18.36
CA GLN A 97 -12.73 -3.01 17.95
C GLN A 97 -12.54 -2.40 16.55
N ALA A 98 -11.33 -2.43 15.98
CA ALA A 98 -11.08 -1.88 14.66
C ALA A 98 -11.67 -2.78 13.58
N LYS A 99 -12.36 -2.18 12.60
CA LYS A 99 -12.86 -2.91 11.43
C LYS A 99 -11.70 -3.22 10.50
N ILE A 100 -11.53 -4.47 10.11
CA ILE A 100 -10.49 -4.87 9.15
C ILE A 100 -11.18 -5.08 7.81
N VAL A 101 -10.86 -4.26 6.82
CA VAL A 101 -11.56 -4.21 5.54
C VAL A 101 -10.60 -4.20 4.35
N ALA A 102 -11.06 -4.70 3.22
CA ALA A 102 -10.41 -4.57 1.92
C ALA A 102 -11.45 -4.48 0.81
N THR A 103 -11.07 -4.17 -0.43
CA THR A 103 -12.02 -4.27 -1.55
C THR A 103 -12.52 -5.72 -1.70
N PRO A 104 -13.76 -5.94 -2.18
CA PRO A 104 -14.28 -7.29 -2.40
C PRO A 104 -13.31 -8.18 -3.21
N GLU A 105 -12.66 -7.62 -4.21
CA GLU A 105 -11.71 -8.30 -5.08
C GLU A 105 -10.41 -8.67 -4.34
N THR A 106 -9.87 -7.77 -3.50
CA THR A 106 -8.72 -8.09 -2.65
C THR A 106 -9.07 -9.18 -1.64
N VAL A 107 -10.26 -9.14 -1.02
CA VAL A 107 -10.72 -10.21 -0.13
C VAL A 107 -10.79 -11.55 -0.85
N ALA A 108 -11.33 -11.58 -2.06
CA ALA A 108 -11.43 -12.79 -2.86
C ALA A 108 -10.05 -13.37 -3.20
N GLU A 109 -9.09 -12.53 -3.61
CA GLU A 109 -7.72 -12.98 -3.92
C GLU A 109 -6.96 -13.45 -2.68
N ILE A 110 -7.12 -12.79 -1.53
CA ILE A 110 -6.55 -13.28 -0.26
C ILE A 110 -7.09 -14.68 0.05
N ARG A 111 -8.42 -14.89 -0.02
CA ARG A 111 -9.03 -16.21 0.22
C ARG A 111 -8.48 -17.27 -0.73
N ARG A 112 -8.26 -16.90 -1.99
CA ARG A 112 -7.77 -17.83 -3.02
C ARG A 112 -6.30 -18.20 -2.82
N LYS A 113 -5.46 -17.26 -2.38
CA LYS A 113 -3.99 -17.42 -2.32
C LYS A 113 -3.45 -17.76 -0.92
N ALA A 114 -4.21 -17.51 0.15
CA ALA A 114 -3.71 -17.54 1.53
C ALA A 114 -2.96 -18.84 1.87
N ASP A 115 -3.57 -20.01 1.65
CA ASP A 115 -2.96 -21.29 2.01
C ASP A 115 -1.62 -21.52 1.29
N ALA A 116 -1.56 -21.22 -0.01
CA ALA A 116 -0.34 -21.34 -0.79
C ALA A 116 0.75 -20.36 -0.32
N LYS A 117 0.37 -19.12 0.01
CA LYS A 117 1.31 -18.12 0.55
C LYS A 117 1.80 -18.51 1.95
N VAL A 118 0.94 -19.08 2.81
CA VAL A 118 1.35 -19.60 4.13
C VAL A 118 2.31 -20.78 3.97
N ALA A 119 2.02 -21.72 3.08
CA ALA A 119 2.91 -22.86 2.82
C ALA A 119 4.29 -22.43 2.35
N TYR A 120 4.37 -21.39 1.51
CA TYR A 120 5.63 -20.85 1.01
C TYR A 120 6.38 -20.01 2.06
N TRP A 121 5.71 -19.05 2.68
CA TRP A 121 6.35 -18.07 3.58
C TRP A 121 6.48 -18.53 5.02
N GLY A 122 5.63 -19.45 5.49
CA GLY A 122 5.66 -19.96 6.86
C GLY A 122 7.03 -20.50 7.30
N PRO A 123 7.66 -21.41 6.53
CA PRO A 123 8.99 -21.91 6.84
C PRO A 123 10.09 -20.82 6.83
N ILE A 124 9.93 -19.79 5.99
CA ILE A 124 10.88 -18.67 5.89
C ILE A 124 10.75 -17.74 7.10
N LEU A 125 9.50 -17.44 7.49
CA LEU A 125 9.18 -16.53 8.59
C LEU A 125 9.34 -17.18 9.97
N LYS A 126 9.24 -18.52 10.07
CA LYS A 126 9.33 -19.29 11.32
C LYS A 126 8.34 -18.72 12.35
N ASP A 127 8.80 -18.40 13.56
CA ASP A 127 8.00 -17.83 14.64
C ASP A 127 7.38 -16.45 14.31
N ASN A 128 7.86 -15.80 13.24
CA ASN A 128 7.30 -14.54 12.75
C ASN A 128 6.17 -14.72 11.73
N ALA A 129 5.83 -15.96 11.35
CA ALA A 129 4.68 -16.25 10.48
C ALA A 129 3.36 -15.97 11.21
N PRO A 130 2.28 -15.57 10.51
CA PRO A 130 0.98 -15.39 11.15
C PRO A 130 0.53 -16.67 11.85
N HIS A 131 0.03 -16.56 13.08
CA HIS A 131 -0.56 -17.68 13.81
C HIS A 131 -1.92 -18.07 13.21
N ALA A 132 -2.63 -17.10 12.61
CA ALA A 132 -3.86 -17.32 11.88
C ALA A 132 -3.98 -16.28 10.77
N ILE A 133 -4.54 -16.68 9.62
CA ILE A 133 -4.86 -15.72 8.56
C ILE A 133 -6.17 -15.02 8.90
N VAL A 134 -6.08 -13.69 9.07
CA VAL A 134 -7.26 -12.83 9.22
C VAL A 134 -7.70 -12.38 7.83
N ILE A 135 -8.87 -12.86 7.40
CA ILE A 135 -9.49 -12.40 6.16
C ILE A 135 -10.24 -11.10 6.42
N PRO A 136 -9.94 -9.99 5.72
CA PRO A 136 -10.69 -8.74 5.86
C PRO A 136 -12.16 -8.89 5.45
N ASP A 137 -13.02 -8.05 6.02
CA ASP A 137 -14.39 -7.88 5.53
C ASP A 137 -14.40 -7.10 4.22
N ALA A 138 -15.36 -7.41 3.35
CA ALA A 138 -15.54 -6.67 2.10
C ALA A 138 -16.03 -5.24 2.39
N LEU A 139 -15.25 -4.26 1.94
CA LEU A 139 -15.61 -2.85 2.06
C LEU A 139 -16.83 -2.55 1.19
N LYS A 140 -17.80 -1.84 1.78
CA LYS A 140 -18.96 -1.33 1.06
C LYS A 140 -18.60 0.01 0.40
N GLY A 141 -18.70 0.08 -0.92
CA GLY A 141 -18.32 1.27 -1.69
C GLY A 141 -16.80 1.42 -1.82
N LYS A 142 -16.35 2.65 -2.11
CA LYS A 142 -14.94 2.96 -2.43
C LYS A 142 -14.37 4.04 -1.54
N ARG A 143 -14.87 4.17 -0.30
CA ARG A 143 -14.48 5.24 0.61
C ARG A 143 -14.45 4.75 2.05
N ILE A 144 -13.44 5.15 2.77
CA ILE A 144 -13.39 5.13 4.22
C ILE A 144 -13.53 6.58 4.71
N SER A 145 -14.38 6.82 5.71
CA SER A 145 -14.51 8.15 6.31
C SER A 145 -13.73 8.18 7.62
N LEU A 146 -12.97 9.25 7.81
CA LEU A 146 -12.25 9.56 9.04
C LEU A 146 -12.62 10.98 9.45
N GLU A 147 -13.43 11.11 10.51
CA GLU A 147 -13.87 12.40 11.07
C GLU A 147 -14.46 13.37 10.03
N GLY A 148 -15.25 12.83 9.09
CA GLY A 148 -15.89 13.61 8.02
C GLY A 148 -15.01 13.84 6.79
N GLN A 149 -13.72 13.46 6.81
CA GLN A 149 -12.83 13.50 5.66
C GLN A 149 -12.78 12.14 4.94
N SER A 150 -12.49 12.17 3.63
CA SER A 150 -12.49 10.96 2.79
C SER A 150 -11.10 10.38 2.58
N LEU A 151 -11.03 9.05 2.67
CA LEU A 151 -9.97 8.22 2.11
C LEU A 151 -10.63 7.44 0.97
N ASP A 152 -10.40 7.88 -0.26
CA ASP A 152 -11.02 7.33 -1.46
C ASP A 152 -10.15 6.22 -2.06
N ILE A 153 -10.74 5.05 -2.28
CA ILE A 153 -10.05 3.89 -2.85
C ILE A 153 -10.24 3.92 -4.37
N ALA A 154 -9.14 4.12 -5.07
CA ALA A 154 -9.11 4.36 -6.51
C ALA A 154 -8.14 3.40 -7.21
N GLY A 155 -8.24 3.35 -8.54
CA GLY A 155 -7.48 2.44 -9.38
C GLY A 155 -8.36 1.94 -10.53
N PRO A 156 -7.86 1.93 -11.79
CA PRO A 156 -8.63 1.47 -12.94
C PRO A 156 -8.85 -0.05 -12.93
N THR A 157 -8.04 -0.80 -12.18
CA THR A 157 -8.16 -2.25 -12.03
C THR A 157 -8.26 -2.65 -10.56
N PRO A 158 -9.08 -3.66 -10.21
CA PRO A 158 -9.22 -4.09 -8.82
C PRO A 158 -7.92 -4.64 -8.19
N ALA A 159 -7.00 -5.16 -9.02
CA ALA A 159 -5.74 -5.71 -8.56
C ALA A 159 -4.71 -4.64 -8.14
N ARG A 160 -4.91 -3.38 -8.54
CA ARG A 160 -3.93 -2.29 -8.36
C ARG A 160 -4.62 -1.02 -7.85
N THR A 161 -5.26 -1.13 -6.70
CA THR A 161 -5.85 0.02 -6.02
C THR A 161 -4.84 0.77 -5.17
N TYR A 162 -5.15 2.04 -4.89
CA TYR A 162 -4.44 2.92 -3.97
C TYR A 162 -5.45 3.76 -3.19
N VAL A 163 -5.02 4.38 -2.10
CA VAL A 163 -5.83 5.30 -1.30
C VAL A 163 -5.45 6.74 -1.65
N TRP A 164 -6.42 7.50 -2.14
CA TRP A 164 -6.34 8.94 -2.34
C TRP A 164 -6.98 9.68 -1.15
N ILE A 165 -6.28 10.67 -0.61
CA ILE A 165 -6.74 11.48 0.52
C ILE A 165 -6.82 12.94 0.06
N PRO A 166 -7.97 13.40 -0.45
CA PRO A 166 -8.09 14.71 -1.09
C PRO A 166 -7.73 15.88 -0.17
N SER A 167 -8.09 15.80 1.11
CA SER A 167 -7.91 16.88 2.08
C SER A 167 -6.44 17.28 2.29
N ILE A 168 -5.51 16.34 2.08
CA ILE A 168 -4.07 16.55 2.21
C ILE A 168 -3.30 16.23 0.93
N LYS A 169 -4.03 15.99 -0.18
CA LYS A 169 -3.49 15.60 -1.50
C LYS A 169 -2.43 14.49 -1.41
N ALA A 170 -2.73 13.43 -0.65
CA ALA A 170 -1.82 12.32 -0.45
C ALA A 170 -2.29 11.03 -1.14
N VAL A 171 -1.35 10.29 -1.71
CA VAL A 171 -1.57 8.92 -2.21
C VAL A 171 -0.75 7.95 -1.37
N VAL A 172 -1.42 6.93 -0.82
CA VAL A 172 -0.81 5.93 0.07
C VAL A 172 -1.34 4.53 -0.24
N GLY A 173 -0.62 3.51 0.22
CA GLY A 173 -0.98 2.10 0.05
C GLY A 173 -0.89 1.61 -1.40
N GLY A 174 -1.17 0.33 -1.56
CA GLY A 174 -1.15 -0.38 -2.84
C GLY A 174 0.27 -0.76 -3.27
N VAL A 175 0.38 -1.85 -4.04
CA VAL A 175 1.64 -2.31 -4.65
C VAL A 175 1.94 -1.57 -5.97
N VAL A 176 1.54 -0.31 -6.07
CA VAL A 176 1.56 0.46 -7.33
C VAL A 176 2.71 1.44 -7.43
N LEU A 177 3.32 1.82 -6.32
CA LEU A 177 4.37 2.82 -6.26
C LEU A 177 5.55 2.26 -5.49
N PHE A 178 6.74 2.49 -6.03
CA PHE A 178 8.03 2.12 -5.43
C PHE A 178 8.92 3.36 -5.28
N GLY A 179 9.84 3.33 -4.32
CA GLY A 179 10.83 4.39 -4.12
C GLY A 179 12.23 3.83 -3.89
N ASN A 180 13.14 4.03 -4.85
CA ASN A 180 14.54 3.62 -4.73
C ASN A 180 14.76 2.13 -4.38
N LEU A 181 13.88 1.25 -4.83
CA LEU A 181 14.00 -0.21 -4.75
C LEU A 181 13.63 -0.84 -6.09
N HIS A 182 14.16 -2.04 -6.36
CA HIS A 182 13.70 -2.83 -7.50
C HIS A 182 12.19 -3.13 -7.38
N VAL A 183 11.46 -2.87 -8.47
CA VAL A 183 10.00 -3.02 -8.52
C VAL A 183 9.62 -4.49 -8.62
N TRP A 184 8.65 -4.91 -7.80
CA TRP A 184 8.08 -6.25 -7.84
C TRP A 184 7.12 -6.39 -9.03
N THR A 185 7.55 -7.09 -10.08
CA THR A 185 6.73 -7.33 -11.29
C THR A 185 6.28 -8.78 -11.43
N ALA A 186 6.62 -9.67 -10.50
CA ALA A 186 6.29 -11.09 -10.53
C ALA A 186 4.76 -11.37 -10.60
N ASP A 187 3.93 -10.52 -10.00
CA ASP A 187 2.46 -10.61 -10.08
C ASP A 187 1.87 -9.90 -11.33
N THR A 188 2.72 -9.32 -12.19
CA THR A 188 2.36 -8.70 -13.49
C THR A 188 3.10 -9.36 -14.65
N GLN A 189 2.78 -10.64 -14.89
CA GLN A 189 3.52 -11.49 -15.83
C GLN A 189 3.28 -11.10 -17.30
N SER A 190 2.08 -10.63 -17.64
CA SER A 190 1.74 -10.25 -19.02
C SER A 190 2.08 -8.79 -19.34
N LEU A 191 2.40 -8.50 -20.60
CA LEU A 191 2.55 -7.13 -21.09
C LEU A 191 1.32 -6.27 -20.75
N GLN A 192 0.12 -6.80 -20.97
CA GLN A 192 -1.13 -6.09 -20.66
C GLN A 192 -1.21 -5.69 -19.18
N SER A 193 -0.83 -6.58 -18.26
CA SER A 193 -0.86 -6.29 -16.83
C SER A 193 0.11 -5.17 -16.42
N ARG A 194 1.27 -5.05 -17.11
CA ARG A 194 2.22 -3.95 -16.92
C ARG A 194 1.72 -2.65 -17.57
N GLN A 195 1.06 -2.72 -18.73
CA GLN A 195 0.40 -1.57 -19.35
C GLN A 195 -0.74 -1.02 -18.49
N ASP A 196 -1.53 -1.88 -17.85
CA ASP A 196 -2.58 -1.47 -16.94
C ASP A 196 -2.03 -0.85 -15.65
N TRP A 197 -0.84 -1.29 -15.21
CA TRP A 197 -0.11 -0.61 -14.15
C TRP A 197 0.31 0.82 -14.58
N LEU A 198 0.85 0.99 -15.79
CA LEU A 198 1.18 2.32 -16.31
C LEU A 198 -0.05 3.25 -16.35
N LYS A 199 -1.22 2.77 -16.76
CA LYS A 199 -2.49 3.53 -16.69
C LYS A 199 -2.89 3.89 -15.26
N THR A 200 -2.59 3.02 -14.30
CA THR A 200 -2.82 3.31 -12.88
C THR A 200 -1.94 4.48 -12.42
N LEU A 201 -0.67 4.50 -12.83
CA LEU A 201 0.25 5.61 -12.56
C LEU A 201 -0.20 6.92 -13.23
N ASP A 202 -0.76 6.87 -14.44
CA ASP A 202 -1.39 8.04 -15.08
C ASP A 202 -2.54 8.61 -14.26
N GLY A 203 -3.41 7.73 -13.74
CA GLY A 203 -4.50 8.12 -12.84
C GLY A 203 -4.00 8.80 -11.57
N ILE A 204 -2.94 8.27 -10.96
CA ILE A 204 -2.30 8.86 -9.77
C ILE A 204 -1.72 10.25 -10.10
N ALA A 205 -0.99 10.38 -11.21
CA ALA A 205 -0.40 11.64 -11.63
C ALA A 205 -1.46 12.73 -11.88
N ALA A 206 -2.61 12.35 -12.46
CA ALA A 206 -3.71 13.26 -12.74
C ALA A 206 -4.34 13.88 -11.47
N LEU A 207 -4.24 13.22 -10.32
CA LEU A 207 -4.70 13.75 -9.03
C LEU A 207 -3.83 14.91 -8.52
N LYS A 208 -2.63 15.10 -9.08
CA LYS A 208 -1.63 16.10 -8.65
C LYS A 208 -1.35 15.99 -7.14
N PRO A 209 -0.94 14.80 -6.64
CA PRO A 209 -0.60 14.64 -5.23
C PRO A 209 0.56 15.57 -4.85
N VAL A 210 0.62 15.96 -3.58
CA VAL A 210 1.80 16.65 -3.00
C VAL A 210 2.63 15.72 -2.15
N THR A 211 2.02 14.63 -1.65
CA THR A 211 2.68 13.58 -0.89
C THR A 211 2.32 12.24 -1.51
N VAL A 212 3.32 11.39 -1.70
CA VAL A 212 3.11 10.02 -2.16
C VAL A 212 3.94 9.10 -1.28
N VAL A 213 3.28 8.13 -0.66
CA VAL A 213 3.93 7.09 0.15
C VAL A 213 3.90 5.79 -0.66
N PRO A 214 5.05 5.38 -1.25
CA PRO A 214 5.13 4.11 -1.96
C PRO A 214 4.81 2.92 -1.05
N GLY A 215 4.20 1.86 -1.59
CA GLY A 215 3.99 0.60 -0.87
C GLY A 215 5.32 -0.05 -0.48
N HIS A 216 6.37 0.15 -1.29
CA HIS A 216 7.74 -0.25 -0.98
C HIS A 216 8.72 0.88 -1.28
N PHE A 217 9.58 1.21 -0.33
CA PHE A 217 10.64 2.18 -0.57
C PHE A 217 11.86 1.95 0.31
N LYS A 218 13.02 2.41 -0.14
CA LYS A 218 14.23 2.44 0.68
C LYS A 218 14.05 3.53 1.74
N VAL A 219 14.19 3.18 3.02
CA VAL A 219 14.10 4.15 4.12
C VAL A 219 15.02 5.35 3.87
N GLY A 220 14.49 6.56 4.09
CA GLY A 220 15.16 7.82 3.75
C GLY A 220 14.85 8.35 2.35
N SER A 221 14.14 7.60 1.50
CA SER A 221 13.64 8.11 0.22
C SER A 221 12.61 9.23 0.42
N PRO A 222 12.59 10.25 -0.45
CA PRO A 222 11.55 11.27 -0.43
C PRO A 222 10.15 10.66 -0.63
N LEU A 223 9.17 11.13 0.14
CA LEU A 223 7.75 10.75 0.00
C LEU A 223 7.01 11.74 -0.91
N THR A 224 7.55 11.93 -2.11
CA THR A 224 7.13 12.92 -3.09
C THR A 224 6.51 12.26 -4.34
N PRO A 225 5.80 13.04 -5.17
CA PRO A 225 5.25 12.55 -6.45
C PRO A 225 6.30 11.97 -7.42
N ASP A 226 7.59 12.19 -7.20
CA ASP A 226 8.68 11.66 -8.04
C ASP A 226 8.66 10.12 -8.13
N SER A 227 8.15 9.44 -7.09
CA SER A 227 7.97 7.98 -7.08
C SER A 227 7.05 7.46 -8.19
N ILE A 228 6.14 8.29 -8.70
CA ILE A 228 5.28 7.97 -9.85
C ILE A 228 6.13 7.83 -11.11
N GLY A 229 7.02 8.79 -11.36
CA GLY A 229 7.95 8.78 -12.49
C GLY A 229 8.95 7.64 -12.37
N PHE A 230 9.56 7.48 -11.18
CA PHE A 230 10.47 6.37 -10.90
C PHE A 230 9.87 5.00 -11.23
N THR A 231 8.66 4.72 -10.74
CA THR A 231 8.01 3.42 -10.97
C THR A 231 7.66 3.23 -12.45
N ARG A 232 7.20 4.29 -13.14
CA ARG A 232 6.94 4.26 -14.59
C ARG A 232 8.19 3.91 -15.38
N ASP A 233 9.28 4.63 -15.14
CA ASP A 233 10.52 4.47 -15.89
C ASP A 233 11.12 3.08 -15.67
N TYR A 234 11.03 2.56 -14.45
CA TYR A 234 11.41 1.18 -14.14
C TYR A 234 10.61 0.16 -14.94
N LEU A 235 9.28 0.28 -14.98
CA LEU A 235 8.42 -0.66 -15.72
C LEU A 235 8.70 -0.64 -17.23
N VAL A 236 8.92 0.56 -17.79
CA VAL A 236 9.28 0.72 -19.21
C VAL A 236 10.64 0.08 -19.51
N THR A 237 11.63 0.32 -18.66
CA THR A 237 12.97 -0.27 -18.81
C THR A 237 12.93 -1.79 -18.65
N PHE A 238 12.21 -2.29 -17.64
CA PHE A 238 12.04 -3.72 -17.39
C PHE A 238 11.40 -4.42 -18.59
N GLU A 239 10.37 -3.84 -19.21
CA GLU A 239 9.76 -4.38 -20.43
C GLU A 239 10.78 -4.43 -21.58
N ALA A 240 11.48 -3.32 -21.82
CA ALA A 240 12.45 -3.22 -22.90
C ALA A 240 13.60 -4.22 -22.75
N GLU A 241 14.12 -4.42 -21.54
CA GLU A 241 15.19 -5.40 -21.27
C GLU A 241 14.67 -6.83 -21.27
N THR A 242 13.43 -7.09 -20.84
CA THR A 242 12.81 -8.43 -20.88
C THR A 242 12.74 -8.96 -22.31
N ALA A 243 12.47 -8.09 -23.29
CA ALA A 243 12.42 -8.45 -24.70
C ALA A 243 13.80 -8.79 -25.29
N LYS A 244 14.88 -8.22 -24.75
CA LYS A 244 16.27 -8.43 -25.23
C LYS A 244 16.95 -9.61 -24.53
N ALA A 245 16.70 -9.78 -23.23
CA ALA A 245 17.40 -10.75 -22.41
C ALA A 245 17.03 -12.19 -22.77
N ALA A 246 18.03 -13.06 -22.90
CA ALA A 246 17.81 -14.47 -23.21
C ALA A 246 17.21 -15.26 -22.02
N ASN A 247 17.57 -14.90 -20.80
CA ASN A 247 17.22 -15.59 -19.55
C ASN A 247 17.17 -14.61 -18.37
N SER A 248 16.77 -15.07 -17.19
CA SER A 248 16.62 -14.22 -16.01
C SER A 248 17.94 -13.60 -15.58
N ALA A 249 19.06 -14.32 -15.67
CA ALA A 249 20.38 -13.82 -15.31
C ALA A 249 20.77 -12.59 -16.16
N ALA A 250 20.59 -12.67 -17.48
CA ALA A 250 20.84 -11.54 -18.38
C ALA A 250 19.91 -10.35 -18.10
N LEU A 251 18.64 -10.62 -17.77
CA LEU A 251 17.69 -9.56 -17.39
C LEU A 251 18.07 -8.89 -16.08
N ILE A 252 18.47 -9.68 -15.07
CA ILE A 252 18.95 -9.17 -13.77
C ILE A 252 20.17 -8.28 -13.98
N GLU A 253 21.15 -8.73 -14.78
CA GLU A 253 22.34 -7.95 -15.09
C GLU A 253 21.99 -6.62 -15.77
N ALA A 254 21.15 -6.64 -16.81
CA ALA A 254 20.73 -5.43 -17.52
C ALA A 254 20.02 -4.44 -16.58
N MET A 255 19.10 -4.94 -15.74
CA MET A 255 18.39 -4.07 -14.78
C MET A 255 19.33 -3.51 -13.71
N LYS A 256 20.35 -4.27 -13.26
CA LYS A 256 21.38 -3.77 -12.34
C LYS A 256 22.31 -2.74 -13.00
N GLN A 257 22.53 -2.80 -14.31
CA GLN A 257 23.27 -1.76 -15.04
C GLN A 257 22.48 -0.45 -15.12
N HIS A 258 21.18 -0.51 -15.40
CA HIS A 258 20.31 0.68 -15.41
C HIS A 258 20.10 1.26 -13.99
N TYR A 259 20.03 0.39 -12.98
CA TYR A 259 19.66 0.75 -11.62
C TYR A 259 20.64 0.25 -10.55
N PRO A 260 21.94 0.63 -10.61
CA PRO A 260 23.01 0.01 -9.80
C PRO A 260 22.96 0.29 -8.30
N LYS A 261 22.06 1.18 -7.85
CA LYS A 261 21.96 1.64 -6.46
C LYS A 261 20.67 1.20 -5.77
N LEU A 262 19.76 0.52 -6.48
CA LEU A 262 18.52 0.05 -5.89
C LEU A 262 18.81 -1.14 -4.98
N GLY A 263 18.04 -1.24 -3.89
CA GLY A 263 17.99 -2.44 -3.06
C GLY A 263 16.86 -3.38 -3.47
N LEU A 264 16.54 -4.32 -2.57
CA LEU A 264 15.50 -5.34 -2.76
C LEU A 264 15.79 -6.26 -3.96
N ASP A 265 17.04 -6.75 -4.06
CA ASP A 265 17.49 -7.65 -5.13
C ASP A 265 16.58 -8.88 -5.31
N GLY A 266 16.06 -9.44 -4.21
CA GLY A 266 15.13 -10.58 -4.27
C GLY A 266 13.86 -10.29 -5.07
N ALA A 267 13.39 -9.03 -5.12
CA ALA A 267 12.27 -8.64 -5.98
C ALA A 267 12.66 -8.70 -7.46
N LEU A 268 13.85 -8.19 -7.82
CA LEU A 268 14.34 -8.28 -9.20
C LEU A 268 14.58 -9.74 -9.61
N GLU A 269 15.22 -10.53 -8.75
CA GLU A 269 15.53 -11.94 -9.03
C GLU A 269 14.25 -12.75 -9.29
N THR A 270 13.25 -12.61 -8.43
CA THR A 270 11.96 -13.30 -8.59
C THR A 270 11.24 -12.81 -9.84
N SER A 271 11.15 -11.48 -10.01
CA SER A 271 10.49 -10.86 -11.16
C SER A 271 11.11 -11.30 -12.49
N ALA A 272 12.44 -11.38 -12.58
CA ALA A 272 13.14 -11.80 -13.78
C ALA A 272 12.92 -13.28 -14.10
N LYS A 273 12.99 -14.17 -13.10
CA LYS A 273 12.70 -15.60 -13.29
C LYS A 273 11.29 -15.84 -13.79
N VAL A 274 10.31 -15.12 -13.22
CA VAL A 274 8.91 -15.20 -13.66
C VAL A 274 8.74 -14.65 -15.07
N ALA A 275 9.28 -13.46 -15.36
CA ALA A 275 9.18 -12.84 -16.69
C ALA A 275 9.81 -13.69 -17.80
N LYS A 276 10.82 -14.50 -17.47
CA LYS A 276 11.50 -15.42 -18.41
C LYS A 276 10.94 -16.85 -18.39
N GLY A 277 9.89 -17.11 -17.60
CA GLY A 277 9.25 -18.42 -17.52
C GLY A 277 10.06 -19.50 -16.78
N GLU A 278 11.12 -19.09 -16.08
CA GLU A 278 11.99 -19.97 -15.29
C GLU A 278 11.41 -20.28 -13.90
N MET A 279 10.38 -19.54 -13.48
CA MET A 279 9.64 -19.75 -12.24
C MET A 279 8.15 -19.54 -12.49
N LYS A 280 7.31 -20.44 -11.97
CA LYS A 280 5.87 -20.24 -11.87
C LYS A 280 5.56 -19.47 -10.59
N TRP A 281 4.69 -18.47 -10.69
CA TRP A 281 4.27 -17.61 -9.59
C TRP A 281 2.76 -17.44 -9.58
#